data_AF-A0A520GYF0-F1
#
_entry.id   AF-A0A520GYF0-F1
#
_cell.length_a   1.000
_cell.length_b   1.000
_cell.length_c   1.000
_cell.angle_alpha   90.00
_cell.angle_beta   90.00
_cell.angle_gamma   90.00
#
_symmetry.space_group_name_H-M   'P 1'
#
loop_
_entity.id
_entity.type
_entity.pdbx_description
1 polymer ?
#
loop_
_entity_poly.entity_id
_entity_poly.type
_entity_poly.pdbx_seq_one_letter_code
_entity_poly.pdbx_strand_id
1 'polypeptide(L)' 'MAHILIVEARFYDHLNDLLIEGARAAIEAAGHSHETITVPGALEVPGAIALGTSSAPG' A
#
# COMPACT_ATOMS: atom_id res chain seq x y z
N MET A 1 -0.17 -15.93 7.93
CA MET A 1 -0.82 -15.08 6.90
C MET A 1 -0.49 -13.65 7.26
N ALA A 2 0.27 -12.94 6.41
CA ALA A 2 0.63 -11.55 6.69
C ALA A 2 -0.48 -10.61 6.23
N HIS A 3 -0.57 -9.44 6.86
CA HIS A 3 -1.38 -8.32 6.41
C HIS A 3 -0.45 -7.19 5.96
N ILE A 4 -0.57 -6.78 4.70
CA ILE A 4 0.35 -5.82 4.08
C ILE A 4 -0.33 -4.46 3.89
N LEU A 5 0.31 -3.40 4.37
CA LEU A 5 -0.08 -2.03 4.06
C LEU A 5 0.52 -1.60 2.72
N ILE A 6 -0.33 -1.24 1.77
CA ILE A 6 0.05 -0.58 0.52
C ILE A 6 -0.22 0.92 0.70
N VAL A 7 0.83 1.73 0.52
CA VAL A 7 0.71 3.19 0.53
C VAL A 7 0.93 3.70 -0.89
N GLU A 8 -0.08 4.34 -1.47
CA GLU A 8 0.01 4.86 -2.83
C GLU A 8 -0.01 6.38 -2.90
N ALA A 9 0.82 6.92 -3.78
CA ALA A 9 0.82 8.32 -4.15
C ALA A 9 0.37 8.45 -5.61
N ARG A 10 -0.77 9.08 -5.86
CA ARG A 10 -1.43 9.10 -7.17
C ARG A 10 -1.09 10.36 -7.96
N PHE A 11 0.11 10.41 -8.55
CA PHE A 11 0.45 11.50 -9.48
C PHE A 11 -0.08 11.24 -10.89
N TYR A 12 -0.06 9.98 -11.34
CA TYR A 12 -0.62 9.54 -12.61
C TYR A 12 -1.65 8.44 -12.35
N ASP A 13 -2.94 8.77 -12.34
CA ASP A 13 -3.99 7.84 -11.94
C ASP A 13 -3.93 6.50 -12.68
N HIS A 14 -3.83 6.54 -14.01
CA HIS A 14 -3.83 5.30 -14.80
C HIS A 14 -2.59 4.43 -14.54
N LEU A 15 -1.42 5.04 -14.30
CA LEU A 15 -0.21 4.27 -13.97
C LEU A 15 -0.30 3.70 -12.56
N ASN A 16 -0.85 4.46 -11.61
CA ASN A 16 -1.10 3.99 -10.26
C ASN A 16 -2.05 2.80 -10.23
N ASP A 17 -3.13 2.83 -11.03
CA ASP A 17 -4.06 1.71 -11.12
C ASP A 17 -3.33 0.43 -11.54
N LEU A 18 -2.48 0.49 -12.57
CA LEU A 18 -1.68 -0.66 -13.03
C LEU A 18 -0.71 -1.15 -11.95
N LEU A 19 -0.06 -0.25 -11.21
CA LEU A 19 0.85 -0.60 -10.12
C LEU A 19 0.10 -1.31 -8.97
N ILE A 20 -1.07 -0.79 -8.59
CA ILE A 20 -1.88 -1.32 -7.50
C ILE A 20 -2.49 -2.66 -7.86
N GLU A 21 -3.01 -2.83 -9.08
CA GLU A 21 -3.51 -4.13 -9.55
C GLU A 21 -2.42 -5.21 -9.48
N GLY A 22 -1.21 -4.91 -9.96
CA GLY A 22 -0.09 -5.84 -9.91
C GLY A 22 0.33 -6.20 -8.47
N ALA A 23 0.42 -5.20 -7.58
CA ALA A 23 0.78 -5.41 -6.18
C ALA A 23 -0.25 -6.27 -5.44
N ARG A 24 -1.54 -5.97 -5.61
CA ARG A 24 -2.64 -6.73 -4.98
C ARG A 24 -2.67 -8.17 -5.46
N ALA A 25 -2.58 -8.37 -6.78
CA ALA A 25 -2.57 -9.71 -7.37
C ALA A 25 -1.41 -10.56 -6.81
N ALA A 26 -0.21 -9.99 -6.67
CA ALA A 26 0.93 -10.70 -6.09
C ALA A 26 0.73 -11.07 -4.62
N ILE A 27 0.19 -10.16 -3.81
CA ILE A 27 -0.09 -10.41 -2.38
C ILE A 27 -1.16 -11.49 -2.21
N GLU A 28 -2.25 -11.41 -2.97
CA GLU A 28 -3.35 -12.36 -2.92
C GLU A 28 -2.92 -13.75 -3.41
N ALA A 29 -2.14 -13.83 -4.49
CA ALA A 29 -1.60 -15.09 -5.00
C ALA A 29 -0.67 -15.79 -3.99
N ALA A 30 0.01 -15.01 -3.13
CA ALA A 30 0.82 -15.53 -2.02
C ALA A 30 -0.01 -15.93 -0.78
N GLY A 31 -1.34 -15.77 -0.82
CA GLY A 31 -2.23 -16.08 0.31
C GLY A 31 -2.09 -15.08 1.46
N HIS A 32 -1.83 -13.82 1.18
CA HIS A 32 -1.77 -12.73 2.15
C HIS A 32 -2.91 -11.74 1.93
N SER A 33 -3.23 -10.92 2.94
CA SER A 33 -4.21 -9.84 2.83
C SER A 33 -3.52 -8.49 2.73
N HIS A 34 -4.24 -7.49 2.22
CA HIS A 34 -3.73 -6.12 2.12
C HIS A 34 -4.78 -5.08 2.51
N GLU A 35 -4.29 -3.90 2.87
CA GLU A 35 -5.04 -2.65 2.96
C GLU A 35 -4.31 -1.63 2.08
N THR A 36 -5.06 -0.75 1.42
CA THR A 36 -4.47 0.34 0.62
C THR A 36 -4.90 1.67 1.19
N ILE A 37 -3.94 2.57 1.39
CA ILE A 37 -4.19 3.98 1.71
C ILE A 37 -3.59 4.86 0.63
N THR A 38 -4.25 5.99 0.37
CA THR A 38 -3.80 6.98 -0.61
C THR A 38 -3.24 8.19 0.13
N VAL A 39 -2.08 8.67 -0.32
CA VAL A 39 -1.43 9.90 0.17
C VAL A 39 -1.35 10.95 -0.93
N PRO A 40 -1.19 12.25 -0.59
CA PRO A 40 -1.14 13.33 -1.58
C PRO A 40 -0.01 13.20 -2.61
N GLY A 41 1.13 12.65 -2.22
CA GLY A 41 2.32 12.57 -3.05
C GLY A 41 3.35 11.57 -2.53
N ALA A 42 4.41 11.37 -3.32
CA ALA A 42 5.44 10.38 -3.01
C ALA A 42 6.24 10.72 -1.74
N LEU A 43 6.33 12.00 -1.40
CA LEU A 43 7.06 12.47 -0.22
C LEU A 43 6.34 12.12 1.09
N GLU A 44 5.03 11.90 1.04
CA GLU A 44 4.22 11.52 2.20
C GLU A 44 4.25 10.01 2.48
N VAL A 45 4.69 9.18 1.52
CA VAL A 45 4.75 7.71 1.65
C VAL A 45 5.55 7.25 2.89
N PRO A 46 6.78 7.75 3.15
CA PRO A 46 7.55 7.33 4.32
C PRO A 46 6.84 7.66 5.65
N GLY A 47 6.17 8.81 5.73
CA GLY A 47 5.41 9.21 6.91
C GLY A 47 4.22 8.30 7.17
N ALA A 48 3.47 7.96 6.13
CA ALA A 48 2.35 7.04 6.22
C ALA A 48 2.76 5.62 6.65
N ILE A 49 3.89 5.11 6.15
CA ILE A 49 4.44 3.81 6.58
C ILE A 49 4.84 3.84 8.06
N ALA A 50 5.47 4.91 8.52
CA ALA A 50 5.87 5.07 9.91
C ALA A 50 4.64 5.07 10.86
N LEU A 51 3.57 5.76 10.48
CA LEU A 51 2.31 5.77 11.23
C LEU A 51 1.64 4.40 11.24
N GLY A 52 1.57 3.70 10.10
CA GLY A 52 0.99 2.36 10.02
C GLY A 52 1.75 1.32 10.85
N THR A 53 3.07 1.45 10.98
CA THR A 53 3.89 0.59 11.84
C THR A 53 3.57 0.79 13.33
N SER A 54 3.19 2.01 13.73
CA SER A 54 2.87 2.34 15.13
C SER A 54 1.50 1.82 15.60
N SER A 55 0.59 1.48 14.67
CA SER A 55 -0.76 1.00 14.97
C SER A 55 -0.92 -0.53 14.93
N ALA A 56 0.11 -1.27 14.51
CA ALA A 56 0.04 -2.73 14.48
C ALA A 56 0.07 -3.30 15.92
N PRO A 57 -0.87 -4.17 16.31
CA PRO A 57 -0.76 -4.88 17.58
C PRO A 57 0.50 -5.77 17.54
N GLY A 58 1.36 -5.60 18.55
CA GLY A 58 2.57 -6.41 18.75
C GLY A 58 2.28 -7.85 19.13
#